data_AF-A0AAD4R8Y9-F1
#
_entry.id   AF-A0AAD4R8Y9-F1
#
_cell.length_a   1.000
_cell.length_b   1.000
_cell.length_c   1.000
_cell.angle_alpha   90.00
_cell.angle_beta   90.00
_cell.angle_gamma   90.00
#
_symmetry.space_group_name_H-M   'P 1'
#
loop_
_entity.id
_entity.type
_entity.pdbx_description
1 polymer ?
#
loop_
_entity_poly.entity_id
_entity_poly.type
_entity_poly.pdbx_seq_one_letter_code
_entity_poly.pdbx_strand_id
1 'polypeptide(L)'
;MSSQFWLDAFSVVTKVVTAFSIVFSTPLYVSVMYFIIKRKHKMPYSSSFYSIFLALGVADLVSYYLYIFKKGSYWNWILPFFLPTNTPNLPATILYFLIWLFAFAQFQLNILISLNRFVSILMPDIYVKAWTTEFNRFIILLIYGDAAMGALPILWQKCIFSVISITGEGGENITKITGPVFQSPYIRDVYNTAWKVHIYLILLTCVVCYTIMFWKIRRLDLRDRNKKMAVEVRMFYTLLVLLIANVFYTIYFLTRDTLEHIFLDSGKYSEWSLYLLGDIYNMHNPYGLLITSREISRSVFPFKYFRWGKKKVATVAIVKSNNNCLTGQINTSSKNSSNSGNEKVTSNNL
;
A
#
# COMPACT_ATOMS: atom_id res chain seq x y z
N MET A 1 -23.53 29.89 12.03
CA MET A 1 -22.78 28.95 12.91
C MET A 1 -21.32 29.32 12.69
N SER A 2 -20.63 29.87 13.69
CA SER A 2 -19.39 30.63 13.44
C SER A 2 -18.27 29.77 12.85
N SER A 3 -17.44 30.34 11.97
CA SER A 3 -16.26 29.68 11.40
C SER A 3 -15.33 29.11 12.47
N GLN A 4 -15.26 29.76 13.64
CA GLN A 4 -14.50 29.30 14.80
C GLN A 4 -14.99 27.94 15.33
N PHE A 5 -16.31 27.72 15.39
CA PHE A 5 -16.86 26.44 15.83
C PHE A 5 -16.39 25.29 14.94
N TRP A 6 -16.42 25.46 13.62
CA TRP A 6 -15.99 24.43 12.67
C TRP A 6 -14.47 24.17 12.75
N LEU A 7 -13.68 25.22 12.95
CA LEU A 7 -12.23 25.11 13.16
C LEU A 7 -11.88 24.33 14.42
N ASP A 8 -12.56 24.62 15.53
CA ASP A 8 -12.32 23.95 16.80
C ASP A 8 -12.82 22.51 16.76
N ALA A 9 -14.00 22.26 16.18
CA ALA A 9 -14.50 20.91 15.95
C ALA A 9 -13.52 20.09 15.09
N PHE A 10 -13.02 20.67 14.00
CA PHE A 10 -12.03 20.02 13.13
C PHE A 10 -10.70 19.77 13.86
N SER A 11 -10.24 20.72 14.69
CA SER A 11 -9.05 20.55 15.54
C SER A 11 -9.21 19.40 16.53
N VAL A 12 -10.37 19.30 17.19
CA VAL A 12 -10.68 18.21 18.13
C VAL A 12 -10.73 16.88 17.40
N VAL A 13 -11.45 16.80 16.27
CA VAL A 13 -11.58 15.57 15.47
C VAL A 13 -10.21 15.09 14.99
N THR A 14 -9.37 15.98 14.43
CA THR A 14 -8.02 15.61 13.98
C THR A 14 -7.15 15.11 15.13
N LYS A 15 -7.19 15.75 16.31
CA LYS A 15 -6.47 15.28 17.50
C LYS A 15 -6.92 13.88 17.93
N VAL A 16 -8.23 13.65 18.00
CA VAL A 16 -8.80 12.36 18.41
C VAL A 16 -8.42 11.26 17.41
N VAL A 17 -8.55 11.52 16.10
CA VAL A 17 -8.20 10.55 15.06
C VAL A 17 -6.70 10.26 15.04
N THR A 18 -5.84 11.29 15.16
CA THR A 18 -4.39 11.08 15.23
C THR A 18 -3.99 10.35 16.52
N ALA A 19 -4.61 10.66 17.67
CA ALA A 19 -4.37 9.93 18.92
C ALA A 19 -4.77 8.45 18.78
N PHE A 20 -5.94 8.16 18.19
CA PHE A 20 -6.36 6.79 17.89
C PHE A 20 -5.35 6.09 16.99
N SER A 21 -4.87 6.75 15.94
CA SER A 21 -3.89 6.17 15.02
C SER A 21 -2.51 5.93 15.65
N ILE A 22 -2.07 6.77 16.59
CA ILE A 22 -0.82 6.54 17.35
C ILE A 22 -1.00 5.39 18.36
N VAL A 23 -2.09 5.39 19.11
CA VAL A 23 -2.29 4.44 20.23
C VAL A 23 -2.72 3.05 19.74
N PHE A 24 -3.51 2.97 18.67
CA PHE A 24 -4.07 1.70 18.19
C PHE A 24 -3.51 1.29 16.82
N SER A 25 -3.63 2.15 15.81
CA SER A 25 -3.24 1.77 14.43
C SER A 25 -1.73 1.51 14.31
N THR A 26 -0.89 2.32 14.94
CA THR A 26 0.57 2.19 14.82
C THR A 26 1.09 0.90 15.48
N PRO A 27 0.74 0.55 16.74
CA PRO A 27 1.12 -0.73 17.33
C PRO A 27 0.59 -1.93 16.55
N LEU A 28 -0.62 -1.83 16.00
CA LEU A 28 -1.19 -2.85 15.13
C LEU A 28 -0.35 -3.04 13.86
N TYR A 29 0.02 -1.94 13.20
CA TYR A 29 0.86 -1.94 12.01
C TYR A 29 2.22 -2.60 12.30
N VAL A 30 2.91 -2.13 13.35
CA VAL A 30 4.21 -2.68 13.77
C VAL A 30 4.10 -4.17 14.11
N SER A 31 3.02 -4.59 14.76
CA SER A 31 2.78 -6.01 15.08
C SER A 31 2.63 -6.88 13.84
N VAL A 32 1.90 -6.41 12.82
CA VAL A 32 1.77 -7.10 11.52
C VAL A 32 3.13 -7.21 10.83
N MET A 33 3.91 -6.13 10.79
CA MET A 33 5.25 -6.15 10.20
C MET A 33 6.19 -7.09 10.95
N TYR A 34 6.21 -7.03 12.29
CA TYR A 34 7.01 -7.90 13.12
C TYR A 34 6.66 -9.38 12.92
N PHE A 35 5.37 -9.70 12.79
CA PHE A 35 4.91 -11.06 12.49
C PHE A 35 5.47 -11.58 11.16
N ILE A 36 5.41 -10.75 10.11
CA ILE A 36 5.96 -11.09 8.78
C ILE A 36 7.47 -11.29 8.88
N ILE A 37 8.21 -10.37 9.52
CA ILE A 37 9.67 -10.45 9.70
C ILE A 37 10.07 -11.74 10.42
N LYS A 38 9.40 -12.06 11.54
CA LYS A 38 9.67 -13.27 12.32
C LYS A 38 9.45 -14.55 11.52
N ARG A 39 8.62 -14.52 10.48
CA ARG A 39 8.27 -15.67 9.64
C ARG A 39 8.85 -15.59 8.24
N LYS A 40 9.76 -14.66 7.95
CA LYS A 40 10.33 -14.42 6.60
C LYS A 40 10.91 -15.66 5.91
N HIS A 41 11.31 -16.68 6.67
CA HIS A 41 11.85 -17.95 6.13
C HIS A 41 10.79 -19.01 5.83
N LYS A 42 9.53 -18.80 6.24
CA LYS A 42 8.43 -19.74 6.04
C LYS A 42 7.55 -19.26 4.90
N MET A 43 7.18 -20.15 3.98
CA MET A 43 6.14 -19.84 3.00
C MET A 43 4.80 -19.57 3.70
N PRO A 44 3.99 -18.60 3.25
CA PRO A 44 4.17 -17.72 2.09
C PRO A 44 4.98 -16.43 2.36
N TYR A 45 5.44 -16.19 3.59
CA TYR A 45 6.08 -14.95 4.05
C TYR A 45 7.47 -14.69 3.45
N SER A 46 8.07 -15.71 2.84
CA SER A 46 9.30 -15.59 2.04
C SER A 46 9.09 -15.05 0.62
N SER A 47 7.86 -14.72 0.24
CA SER A 47 7.55 -14.22 -1.10
C SER A 47 7.87 -12.73 -1.26
N SER A 48 8.18 -12.34 -2.50
CA SER A 48 8.49 -10.97 -2.90
C SER A 48 7.41 -9.95 -2.49
N PHE A 49 6.14 -10.37 -2.52
CA PHE A 49 5.01 -9.57 -2.04
C PHE A 49 5.22 -9.04 -0.62
N TYR A 50 5.64 -9.89 0.33
CA TYR A 50 5.81 -9.46 1.73
C TYR A 50 7.04 -8.57 1.91
N SER A 51 8.08 -8.75 1.10
CA SER A 51 9.23 -7.84 1.09
C SER A 51 8.83 -6.43 0.62
N ILE A 52 8.03 -6.34 -0.44
CA ILE A 52 7.50 -5.04 -0.91
C ILE A 52 6.54 -4.44 0.14
N PHE A 53 5.67 -5.26 0.73
CA PHE A 53 4.77 -4.81 1.80
C PHE A 53 5.51 -4.28 3.02
N LEU A 54 6.62 -4.91 3.42
CA LEU A 54 7.46 -4.41 4.50
C LEU A 54 8.11 -3.07 4.14
N ALA A 55 8.62 -2.93 2.91
CA ALA A 55 9.17 -1.67 2.43
C ALA A 55 8.12 -0.54 2.42
N LEU A 56 6.89 -0.86 1.98
CA LEU A 56 5.75 0.05 2.05
C LEU A 56 5.40 0.41 3.49
N GLY A 57 5.39 -0.57 4.40
CA GLY A 57 5.09 -0.33 5.80
C GLY A 57 6.09 0.58 6.50
N VAL A 58 7.38 0.50 6.14
CA VAL A 58 8.38 1.48 6.61
C VAL A 58 8.07 2.87 6.08
N ALA A 59 7.78 2.99 4.78
CA ALA A 59 7.43 4.28 4.18
C ALA A 59 6.16 4.88 4.82
N ASP A 60 5.14 4.07 5.07
CA ASP A 60 3.90 4.46 5.74
C ASP A 60 4.13 5.01 7.15
N LEU A 61 4.89 4.28 7.96
CA LEU A 61 5.17 4.70 9.33
C LEU A 61 6.01 5.99 9.36
N VAL A 62 7.08 6.05 8.56
CA VAL A 62 7.94 7.24 8.52
C VAL A 62 7.15 8.45 8.01
N SER A 63 6.43 8.31 6.90
CA SER A 63 5.55 9.35 6.35
C SER A 63 4.54 9.83 7.40
N TYR A 64 3.86 8.90 8.07
CA TYR A 64 2.89 9.23 9.11
C TYR A 64 3.49 10.08 10.24
N TYR A 65 4.64 9.69 10.78
CA TYR A 65 5.30 10.48 11.83
C TYR A 65 5.82 11.83 11.33
N LEU A 66 6.28 11.93 10.09
CA LEU A 66 6.63 13.21 9.48
C LEU A 66 5.39 14.12 9.33
N TYR A 67 4.24 13.55 8.98
CA TYR A 67 2.97 14.27 8.90
C TYR A 67 2.49 14.77 10.28
N ILE A 68 2.85 14.12 11.39
CA ILE A 68 2.53 14.64 12.73
C ILE A 68 3.18 16.01 12.97
N PHE A 69 4.41 16.26 12.51
CA PHE A 69 5.02 17.59 12.63
C PHE A 69 4.25 18.65 11.83
N LYS A 70 3.78 18.28 10.63
CA LYS A 70 2.91 19.14 9.81
C LYS A 70 1.56 19.39 10.50
N LYS A 71 0.92 18.38 11.09
CA LYS A 71 -0.36 18.52 11.83
C LYS A 71 -0.22 19.29 13.14
N GLY A 72 0.88 19.08 13.87
CA GLY A 72 1.18 19.74 15.13
C GLY A 72 1.14 21.26 14.98
N SER A 73 1.67 21.78 13.87
CA SER A 73 1.61 23.22 13.56
C SER A 73 0.20 23.79 13.49
N TYR A 74 -0.77 23.03 12.96
CA TYR A 74 -2.18 23.42 12.94
C TYR A 74 -2.82 23.46 14.34
N TRP A 75 -2.32 22.62 15.26
CA TRP A 75 -2.71 22.63 16.67
C TRP A 75 -1.95 23.67 17.50
N ASN A 76 -1.20 24.57 16.85
CA ASN A 76 -0.30 25.52 17.48
C ASN A 76 0.84 24.86 18.29
N TRP A 77 1.18 23.61 17.98
CA TRP A 77 2.35 22.93 18.52
C TRP A 77 3.49 23.00 17.50
N ILE A 78 4.27 24.07 17.59
CA ILE A 78 5.43 24.30 16.73
C ILE A 78 6.69 24.15 17.55
N LEU A 79 7.63 23.38 17.02
CA LEU A 79 8.95 23.23 17.62
C LEU A 79 9.78 24.50 17.37
N PRO A 80 10.59 24.95 18.34
CA PRO A 80 11.30 26.23 18.25
C PRO A 80 12.15 26.41 16.99
N PHE A 81 12.71 25.32 16.45
CA PHE A 81 13.54 25.35 15.25
C PHE A 81 12.77 25.57 13.92
N PHE A 82 11.43 25.56 13.95
CA PHE A 82 10.60 25.94 12.81
C PHE A 82 10.23 27.44 12.82
N LEU A 83 10.64 28.18 13.85
CA LEU A 83 10.44 29.62 13.96
C LEU A 83 11.64 30.38 13.36
N PRO A 84 11.44 31.59 12.80
CA PRO A 84 10.16 32.28 12.63
C PRO A 84 9.29 31.65 11.52
N THR A 85 7.96 31.80 11.66
CA THR A 85 7.00 31.44 10.60
C THR A 85 7.01 32.46 9.46
N ASN A 86 6.54 32.08 8.28
CA ASN A 86 6.58 32.87 7.03
C ASN A 86 7.98 33.24 6.51
N THR A 87 9.05 32.85 7.22
CA THR A 87 10.42 33.01 6.77
C THR A 87 11.01 31.68 6.30
N PRO A 88 11.73 31.65 5.16
CA PRO A 88 12.40 30.46 4.70
C PRO A 88 13.34 29.91 5.77
N ASN A 89 13.18 28.64 6.13
CA ASN A 89 14.06 27.98 7.06
C ASN A 89 14.42 26.56 6.59
N LEU A 90 15.67 26.18 6.81
CA LEU A 90 16.21 24.88 6.39
C LEU A 90 15.43 23.69 6.99
N PRO A 91 15.01 23.72 8.28
CA PRO A 91 14.20 22.65 8.85
C PRO A 91 12.87 22.42 8.13
N ALA A 92 12.18 23.48 7.69
CA ALA A 92 10.96 23.36 6.89
C ALA A 92 11.24 22.71 5.54
N THR A 93 12.32 23.11 4.84
CA THR A 93 12.71 22.51 3.56
C THR A 93 13.05 21.02 3.73
N ILE A 94 13.83 20.65 4.75
CA ILE A 94 14.19 19.25 5.02
C ILE A 94 12.94 18.43 5.37
N LEU A 95 12.08 18.93 6.26
CA LEU A 95 10.85 18.23 6.63
C LEU A 95 9.95 18.03 5.39
N TYR A 96 9.80 19.06 4.56
CA TYR A 96 8.98 18.98 3.36
C TYR A 96 9.54 17.98 2.35
N PHE A 97 10.85 18.02 2.13
CA PHE A 97 11.56 17.04 1.30
C PHE A 97 11.30 15.61 1.77
N LEU A 98 11.44 15.34 3.07
CA LEU A 98 11.21 14.01 3.63
C LEU A 98 9.75 13.58 3.51
N ILE A 99 8.79 14.47 3.78
CA ILE A 99 7.35 14.18 3.60
C ILE A 99 7.08 13.73 2.16
N TRP A 100 7.59 14.48 1.18
CA TRP A 100 7.38 14.15 -0.23
C TRP A 100 8.12 12.89 -0.66
N LEU A 101 9.38 12.72 -0.26
CA LEU A 101 10.17 11.51 -0.52
C LEU A 101 9.40 10.24 -0.13
N PHE A 102 8.92 10.19 1.11
CA PHE A 102 8.19 9.02 1.57
C PHE A 102 6.79 8.92 0.95
N ALA A 103 6.11 10.04 0.68
CA ALA A 103 4.83 10.01 -0.06
C ALA A 103 4.97 9.43 -1.48
N PHE A 104 6.01 9.83 -2.22
CA PHE A 104 6.34 9.25 -3.53
C PHE A 104 6.64 7.77 -3.41
N ALA A 105 7.49 7.37 -2.46
CA ALA A 105 7.86 5.97 -2.26
C ALA A 105 6.65 5.10 -1.88
N GLN A 106 5.80 5.55 -0.94
CA GLN A 106 4.55 4.87 -0.56
C GLN A 106 3.67 4.63 -1.79
N PHE A 107 3.49 5.67 -2.60
CA PHE A 107 2.66 5.60 -3.78
C PHE A 107 3.20 4.59 -4.80
N GLN A 108 4.49 4.64 -5.12
CA GLN A 108 5.12 3.72 -6.06
C GLN A 108 5.16 2.28 -5.56
N LEU A 109 5.38 2.06 -4.26
CA LEU A 109 5.36 0.72 -3.67
C LEU A 109 3.97 0.08 -3.73
N ASN A 110 2.90 0.86 -3.59
CA ASN A 110 1.52 0.37 -3.81
C ASN A 110 1.29 -0.13 -5.25
N ILE A 111 1.87 0.56 -6.23
CA ILE A 111 1.83 0.12 -7.63
C ILE A 111 2.62 -1.16 -7.80
N LEU A 112 3.81 -1.22 -7.22
CA LEU A 112 4.66 -2.40 -7.31
C LEU A 112 3.96 -3.63 -6.72
N ILE A 113 3.22 -3.49 -5.62
CA ILE A 113 2.37 -4.56 -5.08
C ILE A 113 1.32 -5.00 -6.10
N SER A 114 0.66 -4.04 -6.76
CA SER A 114 -0.36 -4.30 -7.77
C SER A 114 0.22 -5.03 -8.99
N LEU A 115 1.38 -4.59 -9.49
CA LEU A 115 2.11 -5.19 -10.60
C LEU A 115 2.67 -6.57 -10.25
N ASN A 116 3.26 -6.73 -9.06
CA ASN A 116 3.74 -8.00 -8.55
C ASN A 116 2.63 -9.06 -8.57
N ARG A 117 1.43 -8.68 -8.10
CA ARG A 117 0.25 -9.55 -8.16
C ARG A 117 -0.20 -9.82 -9.58
N PHE A 118 -0.25 -8.78 -10.43
CA PHE A 118 -0.60 -8.91 -11.84
C PHE A 118 0.26 -9.95 -12.55
N VAL A 119 1.60 -9.83 -12.44
CA VAL A 119 2.53 -10.78 -13.05
C VAL A 119 2.38 -12.17 -12.44
N SER A 120 2.21 -12.29 -11.11
CA SER A 120 2.04 -13.59 -10.45
C SER A 120 0.81 -14.38 -10.92
N ILE A 121 -0.24 -13.70 -11.37
CA ILE A 121 -1.52 -14.31 -11.78
C ILE A 121 -1.55 -14.55 -13.28
N LEU A 122 -1.13 -13.57 -14.08
CA LEU A 122 -1.20 -13.67 -15.52
C LEU A 122 -0.05 -14.48 -16.11
N MET A 123 1.14 -14.40 -15.50
CA MET A 123 2.39 -14.93 -16.04
C MET A 123 3.20 -15.66 -14.96
N PRO A 124 2.68 -16.75 -14.37
CA PRO A 124 3.33 -17.44 -13.25
C PRO A 124 4.73 -17.98 -13.60
N ASP A 125 4.95 -18.44 -14.83
CA ASP A 125 6.24 -18.98 -15.26
C ASP A 125 7.32 -17.89 -15.33
N ILE A 126 6.94 -16.70 -15.80
CA ILE A 126 7.83 -15.53 -15.81
C ILE A 126 8.08 -15.06 -14.38
N TYR A 127 7.03 -15.04 -13.55
CA TYR A 127 7.14 -14.64 -12.15
C TYR A 127 8.16 -15.48 -11.39
N VAL A 128 8.11 -16.81 -11.51
CA VAL A 128 9.04 -17.71 -10.81
C VAL A 128 10.48 -17.54 -11.33
N LYS A 129 10.67 -17.30 -12.63
CA LYS A 129 12.01 -17.17 -13.23
C LYS A 129 12.64 -15.79 -13.02
N ALA A 130 11.87 -14.72 -13.18
CA ALA A 130 12.36 -13.34 -13.18
C ALA A 130 12.29 -12.67 -11.81
N TRP A 131 11.29 -13.02 -10.98
CA TRP A 131 11.06 -12.32 -9.71
C TRP A 131 11.88 -12.94 -8.56
N THR A 132 13.19 -12.85 -8.67
CA THR A 132 14.13 -13.30 -7.63
C THR A 132 14.15 -12.33 -6.43
N THR A 133 14.67 -12.79 -5.30
CA THR A 133 14.83 -11.95 -4.10
C THR A 133 15.73 -10.74 -4.36
N GLU A 134 16.81 -10.91 -5.12
CA GLU A 134 17.74 -9.83 -5.44
C GLU A 134 17.12 -8.83 -6.42
N PHE A 135 16.41 -9.30 -7.44
CA PHE A 135 15.68 -8.42 -8.34
C PHE A 135 14.61 -7.60 -7.60
N ASN A 136 13.91 -8.23 -6.65
CA ASN A 136 12.92 -7.55 -5.83
C ASN A 136 13.55 -6.44 -4.96
N ARG A 137 14.72 -6.69 -4.36
CA ARG A 137 15.45 -5.68 -3.58
C ARG A 137 15.92 -4.53 -4.47
N PHE A 138 16.43 -4.85 -5.66
CA PHE A 138 16.87 -3.86 -6.64
C PHE A 138 15.72 -2.93 -7.05
N ILE A 139 14.53 -3.48 -7.37
CA ILE A 139 13.36 -2.65 -7.72
C ILE A 139 12.94 -1.77 -6.54
N ILE A 140 12.92 -2.30 -5.30
CA ILE A 140 12.58 -1.49 -4.13
C ILE A 140 13.56 -0.31 -3.97
N LEU A 141 14.87 -0.56 -4.14
CA LEU A 141 15.88 0.50 -4.10
C LEU A 141 15.69 1.51 -5.23
N LEU A 142 15.38 1.06 -6.43
CA LEU A 142 15.09 1.92 -7.58
C LEU A 142 13.89 2.84 -7.28
N ILE A 143 12.82 2.32 -6.70
CA ILE A 143 11.65 3.12 -6.28
C ILE A 143 12.04 4.21 -5.28
N TYR A 144 12.82 3.88 -4.25
CA TYR A 144 13.29 4.91 -3.32
C TYR A 144 14.22 5.94 -3.98
N GLY A 145 15.04 5.50 -4.94
CA GLY A 145 15.87 6.39 -5.75
C GLY A 145 15.05 7.35 -6.62
N ASP A 146 14.04 6.83 -7.32
CA ASP A 146 13.12 7.62 -8.14
C ASP A 146 12.30 8.60 -7.29
N ALA A 147 11.79 8.15 -6.14
CA ALA A 147 11.12 9.00 -5.17
C ALA A 147 12.03 10.14 -4.66
N ALA A 148 13.32 9.85 -4.42
CA ALA A 148 14.29 10.86 -4.02
C ALA A 148 14.57 11.86 -5.16
N MET A 149 14.68 11.39 -6.40
CA MET A 149 14.83 12.27 -7.57
C MET A 149 13.60 13.18 -7.74
N GLY A 150 12.39 12.65 -7.56
CA GLY A 150 11.14 13.42 -7.61
C GLY A 150 11.03 14.48 -6.50
N ALA A 151 11.51 14.17 -5.30
CA ALA A 151 11.51 15.09 -4.16
C ALA A 151 12.66 16.11 -4.21
N LEU A 152 13.75 15.83 -4.92
CA LEU A 152 14.97 16.63 -4.97
C LEU A 152 14.75 18.13 -5.29
N PRO A 153 13.86 18.53 -6.23
CA PRO A 153 13.57 19.93 -6.50
C PRO A 153 13.19 20.74 -5.26
N ILE A 154 12.61 20.12 -4.22
CA ILE A 154 12.25 20.78 -2.97
C ILE A 154 13.47 21.37 -2.26
N LEU A 155 14.63 20.70 -2.32
CA LEU A 155 15.85 21.17 -1.67
C LEU A 155 16.40 22.46 -2.28
N TRP A 156 16.09 22.74 -3.56
CA TRP A 156 16.43 23.99 -4.23
C TRP A 156 15.40 25.10 -4.06
N GLN A 157 14.31 24.83 -3.32
CA GLN A 157 13.24 25.79 -3.12
C GLN A 157 13.14 26.27 -1.68
N LYS A 158 12.71 27.53 -1.54
CA LYS A 158 12.43 28.11 -0.23
C LYS A 158 11.10 27.55 0.29
N CYS A 159 11.16 26.86 1.42
CA CYS A 159 9.99 26.35 2.12
C CYS A 159 9.77 27.10 3.43
N ILE A 160 8.51 27.32 3.79
CA ILE A 160 8.09 28.06 4.98
C ILE A 160 7.00 27.31 5.72
N PHE A 161 6.92 27.50 7.03
CA PHE A 161 5.65 27.30 7.75
C PHE A 161 4.79 28.53 7.53
N SER A 162 3.68 28.37 6.82
CA SER A 162 2.84 29.50 6.42
C SER A 162 1.82 29.82 7.50
N VAL A 163 1.67 31.10 7.83
CA VAL A 163 0.58 31.59 8.68
C VAL A 163 -0.57 32.04 7.81
N ILE A 164 -1.76 31.56 8.13
CA ILE A 164 -3.01 31.87 7.47
C ILE A 164 -3.91 32.60 8.47
N SER A 165 -4.35 33.80 8.13
CA SER A 165 -5.40 34.53 8.84
C SER A 165 -6.76 34.27 8.21
N ILE A 166 -7.73 33.91 9.03
CA ILE A 166 -9.14 33.73 8.67
C ILE A 166 -9.93 34.80 9.39
N THR A 167 -10.62 35.66 8.64
CA THR A 167 -11.55 36.63 9.22
C THR A 167 -12.85 35.90 9.57
N GLY A 168 -13.20 35.86 10.85
CA GLY A 168 -14.46 35.31 11.34
C GLY A 168 -15.66 36.22 11.03
N GLU A 169 -16.88 35.68 11.17
CA GLU A 169 -18.14 36.41 10.94
C GLU A 169 -18.29 37.67 11.83
N GLY A 170 -17.51 37.80 12.91
CA GLY A 170 -17.46 38.97 13.81
C GLY A 170 -16.26 39.92 13.59
N GLY A 171 -15.48 39.75 12.52
CA GLY A 171 -14.28 40.56 12.25
C GLY A 171 -13.03 40.13 13.03
N GLU A 172 -13.12 39.09 13.87
CA GLU A 172 -11.96 38.52 14.56
C GLU A 172 -11.05 37.77 13.57
N ASN A 173 -9.76 38.08 13.59
CA ASN A 173 -8.76 37.38 12.76
C ASN A 173 -8.20 36.18 13.53
N ILE A 174 -8.58 34.98 13.10
CA ILE A 174 -8.06 33.72 13.63
C ILE A 174 -6.82 33.36 12.81
N THR A 175 -5.67 33.25 13.47
CA THR A 175 -4.43 32.80 12.83
C THR A 175 -4.22 31.31 13.03
N LYS A 176 -3.92 30.61 11.94
CA LYS A 176 -3.54 29.19 11.94
C LYS A 176 -2.24 29.03 11.18
N ILE A 177 -1.43 28.09 11.64
CA ILE A 177 -0.15 27.81 11.00
C ILE A 177 -0.30 26.50 10.24
N THR A 178 0.11 26.52 8.97
CA THR A 178 0.21 25.32 8.17
C THR A 178 1.63 24.80 8.22
N GLY A 179 1.77 23.49 8.04
CA GLY A 179 3.09 22.87 7.96
C GLY A 179 3.90 23.38 6.76
N PRO A 180 5.05 22.75 6.48
CA PRO A 180 5.92 23.28 5.48
C PRO A 180 5.26 23.24 4.10
N VAL A 181 5.38 24.36 3.38
CA VAL A 181 4.92 24.59 2.01
C VAL A 181 5.95 25.40 1.24
N PHE A 182 5.92 25.35 -0.09
CA PHE A 182 6.73 26.25 -0.90
C PHE A 182 6.34 27.71 -0.64
N GLN A 183 7.33 28.59 -0.56
CA GLN A 183 7.10 30.03 -0.44
C GLN A 183 6.47 30.60 -1.71
N SER A 184 6.90 30.13 -2.88
CA SER A 184 6.37 30.57 -4.18
C SER A 184 5.07 29.82 -4.51
N PRO A 185 3.92 30.52 -4.65
CA PRO A 185 2.67 29.89 -5.03
C PRO A 185 2.76 29.19 -6.39
N TYR A 186 3.44 29.81 -7.37
CA TYR A 186 3.62 29.23 -8.70
C TYR A 186 4.31 27.86 -8.65
N ILE A 187 5.38 27.74 -7.87
CA ILE A 187 6.15 26.49 -7.74
C ILE A 187 5.31 25.42 -7.05
N ARG A 188 4.55 25.81 -6.02
CA ARG A 188 3.59 24.93 -5.35
C ARG A 188 2.57 24.36 -6.32
N ASP A 189 2.01 25.20 -7.18
CA ASP A 189 0.93 24.81 -8.08
C ASP A 189 1.44 23.91 -9.21
N VAL A 190 2.61 24.20 -9.76
CA VAL A 190 3.30 23.31 -10.73
C VAL A 190 3.57 21.94 -10.11
N TYR A 191 4.13 21.91 -8.90
CA TYR A 191 4.49 20.66 -8.21
C TYR A 191 3.24 19.82 -7.87
N ASN A 192 2.18 20.48 -7.38
CA ASN A 192 0.90 19.83 -7.12
C ASN A 192 0.25 19.29 -8.40
N THR A 193 0.33 20.02 -9.50
CA THR A 193 -0.22 19.60 -10.80
C THR A 193 0.52 18.37 -11.33
N ALA A 194 1.85 18.38 -11.29
CA ALA A 194 2.67 17.23 -11.67
C ALA A 194 2.31 15.99 -10.83
N TRP A 195 2.16 16.17 -9.52
CA TRP A 195 1.75 15.10 -8.61
C TRP A 195 0.36 14.54 -8.90
N LYS A 196 -0.61 15.43 -9.14
CA LYS A 196 -1.98 15.07 -9.50
C LYS A 196 -2.03 14.24 -10.79
N VAL A 197 -1.31 14.66 -11.83
CA VAL A 197 -1.21 13.92 -13.10
C VAL A 197 -0.61 12.54 -12.85
N HIS A 198 0.46 12.47 -12.06
CA HIS A 198 1.10 11.20 -11.72
C HIS A 198 0.14 10.25 -11.00
N ILE A 199 -0.62 10.75 -10.02
CA ILE A 199 -1.62 9.96 -9.29
C ILE A 199 -2.71 9.42 -10.23
N TYR A 200 -3.21 10.24 -11.16
CA TYR A 200 -4.25 9.81 -12.09
C TYR A 200 -3.78 8.75 -13.09
N LEU A 201 -2.58 8.89 -13.65
CA LEU A 201 -2.00 7.87 -14.54
C LEU A 201 -1.86 6.52 -13.82
N ILE A 202 -1.56 6.57 -12.53
CA ILE A 202 -1.35 5.38 -11.72
C ILE A 202 -2.65 4.75 -11.27
N LEU A 203 -3.65 5.56 -10.89
CA LEU A 203 -5.01 5.09 -10.64
C LEU A 203 -5.53 4.34 -11.87
N LEU A 204 -5.39 4.93 -13.06
CA LEU A 204 -5.81 4.31 -14.32
C LEU A 204 -5.10 2.97 -14.53
N THR A 205 -3.78 2.93 -14.34
CA THR A 205 -2.97 1.71 -14.45
C THR A 205 -3.45 0.63 -13.47
N CYS A 206 -3.68 0.98 -12.21
CA CYS A 206 -4.19 0.07 -11.19
C CYS A 206 -5.56 -0.49 -11.61
N VAL A 207 -6.51 0.37 -11.99
CA VAL A 207 -7.85 -0.04 -12.44
C VAL A 207 -7.77 -1.02 -13.61
N VAL A 208 -6.93 -0.74 -14.61
CA VAL A 208 -6.73 -1.63 -15.76
C VAL A 208 -6.14 -2.98 -15.32
N CYS A 209 -5.02 -2.98 -14.57
CA CYS A 209 -4.39 -4.21 -14.08
C CYS A 209 -5.36 -5.06 -13.26
N TYR A 210 -6.12 -4.43 -12.36
CA TYR A 210 -7.10 -5.09 -11.51
C TYR A 210 -8.28 -5.66 -12.29
N THR A 211 -8.78 -4.94 -13.29
CA THR A 211 -9.85 -5.43 -14.18
C THR A 211 -9.42 -6.68 -14.93
N ILE A 212 -8.19 -6.68 -15.48
CA ILE A 212 -7.63 -7.83 -16.19
C ILE A 212 -7.40 -9.01 -15.25
N MET A 213 -6.84 -8.77 -14.06
CA MET A 213 -6.65 -9.81 -13.03
C MET A 213 -7.99 -10.48 -12.67
N PHE A 214 -9.02 -9.67 -12.44
CA PHE A 214 -10.36 -10.16 -12.09
C PHE A 214 -10.96 -11.01 -13.22
N TRP A 215 -10.85 -10.55 -14.46
CA TRP A 215 -11.29 -11.29 -15.64
C TRP A 215 -10.55 -12.63 -15.80
N LYS A 216 -9.22 -12.63 -15.62
CA LYS A 216 -8.40 -13.85 -15.71
C LYS A 216 -8.79 -14.87 -14.63
N ILE A 217 -8.97 -14.43 -13.39
CA ILE A 217 -9.34 -15.32 -12.27
C ILE A 217 -10.70 -15.96 -12.51
N ARG A 218 -11.70 -15.21 -12.98
CA ARG A 218 -13.03 -15.77 -13.29
C ARG A 218 -12.95 -16.92 -14.30
N ARG A 219 -11.99 -16.84 -15.24
CA ARG A 219 -11.72 -17.86 -16.25
C ARG A 219 -10.83 -19.01 -15.78
N LEU A 220 -10.23 -18.94 -14.58
CA LEU A 220 -9.45 -20.07 -14.05
C LEU A 220 -10.39 -21.21 -13.68
N ASP A 221 -10.17 -22.38 -14.29
CA ASP A 221 -10.93 -23.57 -13.97
C ASP A 221 -10.29 -24.29 -12.78
N LEU A 222 -10.76 -23.95 -11.58
CA LEU A 222 -10.33 -24.60 -10.34
C LEU A 222 -11.30 -25.74 -10.05
N ARG A 223 -10.77 -26.96 -9.99
CA ARG A 223 -11.48 -28.23 -9.75
C ARG A 223 -12.39 -28.24 -8.50
N ASP A 224 -12.20 -27.29 -7.58
CA ASP A 224 -12.97 -27.12 -6.35
C ASP A 224 -13.64 -25.73 -6.34
N ARG A 225 -14.95 -25.70 -6.60
CA ARG A 225 -15.77 -24.48 -6.71
C ARG A 225 -15.73 -23.62 -5.45
N ASN A 226 -15.64 -24.24 -4.27
CA ASN A 226 -15.57 -23.52 -2.99
C ASN A 226 -14.21 -22.86 -2.79
N LYS A 227 -13.12 -23.49 -3.25
CA LYS A 227 -11.79 -22.88 -3.23
C LYS A 227 -11.67 -21.76 -4.25
N LYS A 228 -12.25 -21.92 -5.44
CA LYS A 228 -12.33 -20.87 -6.46
C LYS A 228 -12.99 -19.61 -5.91
N MET A 229 -14.19 -19.76 -5.34
CA MET A 229 -14.94 -18.66 -4.75
C MET A 229 -14.17 -17.99 -3.60
N ALA A 230 -13.50 -18.76 -2.73
CA ALA A 230 -12.72 -18.20 -1.64
C ALA A 230 -11.50 -17.37 -2.11
N VAL A 231 -10.84 -17.79 -3.19
CA VAL A 231 -9.73 -17.04 -3.80
C VAL A 231 -10.26 -15.79 -4.49
N GLU A 232 -11.34 -15.91 -5.26
CA GLU A 232 -12.02 -14.78 -5.92
C GLU A 232 -12.44 -13.70 -4.92
N VAL A 233 -13.08 -14.08 -3.81
CA VAL A 233 -13.52 -13.15 -2.78
C VAL A 233 -12.33 -12.45 -2.11
N ARG A 234 -11.24 -13.15 -1.78
CA ARG A 234 -10.05 -12.50 -1.18
C ARG A 234 -9.37 -11.52 -2.13
N MET A 235 -9.29 -11.89 -3.41
CA MET A 235 -8.70 -11.02 -4.44
C MET A 235 -9.59 -9.80 -4.69
N PHE A 236 -10.91 -9.99 -4.73
CA PHE A 236 -11.89 -8.90 -4.81
C PHE A 236 -11.79 -7.97 -3.60
N TYR A 237 -11.71 -8.50 -2.38
CA TYR A 237 -11.54 -7.67 -1.18
C TYR A 237 -10.24 -6.87 -1.21
N THR A 238 -9.14 -7.47 -1.67
CA THR A 238 -7.89 -6.71 -1.74
C THR A 238 -7.96 -5.62 -2.80
N LEU A 239 -8.58 -5.91 -3.95
CA LEU A 239 -8.85 -4.94 -5.01
C LEU A 239 -9.74 -3.81 -4.51
N LEU A 240 -10.78 -4.12 -3.74
CA LEU A 240 -11.68 -3.14 -3.15
C LEU A 240 -10.95 -2.22 -2.16
N VAL A 241 -10.11 -2.77 -1.28
CA VAL A 241 -9.33 -1.97 -0.32
C VAL A 241 -8.37 -1.00 -1.03
N LEU A 242 -7.64 -1.47 -2.05
CA LEU A 242 -6.76 -0.62 -2.85
C LEU A 242 -7.52 0.41 -3.69
N LEU A 243 -8.67 0.06 -4.26
CA LEU A 243 -9.52 0.98 -5.01
C LEU A 243 -10.06 2.08 -4.10
N ILE A 244 -10.56 1.72 -2.91
CA ILE A 244 -11.04 2.67 -1.91
C ILE A 244 -9.93 3.68 -1.55
N ALA A 245 -8.71 3.21 -1.29
CA ALA A 245 -7.58 4.06 -0.96
C ALA A 245 -7.25 5.07 -2.08
N ASN A 246 -7.28 4.62 -3.34
CA ASN A 246 -7.01 5.50 -4.48
C ASN A 246 -8.18 6.46 -4.78
N VAL A 247 -9.42 6.01 -4.61
CA VAL A 247 -10.62 6.86 -4.74
C VAL A 247 -10.61 7.99 -3.71
N PHE A 248 -10.17 7.73 -2.47
CA PHE A 248 -10.02 8.80 -1.46
C PHE A 248 -9.05 9.90 -1.91
N TYR A 249 -7.95 9.57 -2.59
CA TYR A 249 -7.05 10.57 -3.17
C TYR A 249 -7.68 11.33 -4.34
N THR A 250 -8.43 10.65 -5.21
CA THR A 250 -9.17 11.34 -6.29
C THR A 250 -10.19 12.31 -5.73
N ILE A 251 -10.97 11.88 -4.73
CA ILE A 251 -11.93 12.74 -4.02
C ILE A 251 -11.19 13.91 -3.38
N TYR A 252 -10.03 13.69 -2.77
CA TYR A 252 -9.21 14.76 -2.21
C TYR A 252 -8.85 15.82 -3.24
N PHE A 253 -8.25 15.45 -4.37
CA PHE A 253 -7.85 16.43 -5.39
C PHE A 253 -9.06 17.15 -5.97
N LEU A 254 -10.14 16.43 -6.27
CA LEU A 254 -11.38 17.03 -6.76
C LEU A 254 -11.98 18.01 -5.74
N THR A 255 -12.03 17.63 -4.47
CA THR A 255 -12.55 18.49 -3.40
C THR A 255 -11.67 19.71 -3.23
N ARG A 256 -10.35 19.55 -3.27
CA ARG A 256 -9.38 20.65 -3.23
C ARG A 256 -9.55 21.62 -4.40
N ASP A 257 -9.52 21.12 -5.63
CA ASP A 257 -9.67 21.96 -6.82
C ASP A 257 -11.01 22.72 -6.81
N THR A 258 -12.07 22.03 -6.39
CA THR A 258 -13.41 22.63 -6.30
C THR A 258 -13.46 23.70 -5.22
N LEU A 259 -12.86 23.46 -4.05
CA LEU A 259 -12.81 24.43 -2.96
C LEU A 259 -11.92 25.63 -3.29
N GLU A 260 -10.78 25.41 -3.96
CA GLU A 260 -9.88 26.47 -4.44
C GLU A 260 -10.56 27.34 -5.51
N HIS A 261 -11.35 26.74 -6.40
CA HIS A 261 -12.04 27.46 -7.47
C HIS A 261 -13.28 28.23 -6.97
N ILE A 262 -14.07 27.65 -6.06
CA ILE A 262 -15.29 28.30 -5.57
C ILE A 262 -14.96 29.37 -4.52
N PHE A 263 -13.91 29.15 -3.74
CA PHE A 263 -13.49 30.07 -2.71
C PHE A 263 -11.98 30.25 -2.79
N LEU A 264 -11.55 31.38 -3.35
CA LEU A 264 -10.12 31.76 -3.45
C LEU A 264 -9.39 31.65 -2.09
N ASP A 265 -10.11 31.83 -0.98
CA ASP A 265 -9.60 31.64 0.39
C ASP A 265 -9.80 30.23 0.97
N SER A 266 -10.64 29.36 0.40
CA SER A 266 -10.87 28.02 0.97
C SER A 266 -9.89 26.95 0.52
N GLY A 267 -9.00 27.25 -0.43
CA GLY A 267 -7.83 26.40 -0.69
C GLY A 267 -7.04 26.08 0.58
N LYS A 268 -7.03 27.04 1.51
CA LYS A 268 -6.43 26.95 2.84
C LYS A 268 -7.08 25.86 3.73
N TYR A 269 -8.39 25.65 3.62
CA TYR A 269 -9.12 24.58 4.32
C TYR A 269 -8.92 23.21 3.66
N SER A 270 -8.69 23.18 2.33
CA SER A 270 -8.48 21.93 1.60
C SER A 270 -7.21 21.19 2.05
N GLU A 271 -6.13 21.92 2.35
CA GLU A 271 -4.88 21.35 2.88
C GLU A 271 -5.07 20.67 4.24
N TRP A 272 -6.11 21.04 5.00
CA TRP A 272 -6.38 20.41 6.29
C TRP A 272 -7.15 19.12 6.14
N SER A 273 -7.99 18.96 5.11
CA SER A 273 -8.64 17.67 4.83
C SER A 273 -7.61 16.54 4.62
N LEU A 274 -6.39 16.87 4.13
CA LEU A 274 -5.25 15.95 4.09
C LEU A 274 -4.84 15.39 5.45
N TYR A 275 -5.10 16.11 6.54
CA TYR A 275 -4.72 15.63 7.86
C TYR A 275 -5.55 14.40 8.23
N LEU A 276 -6.86 14.42 7.98
CA LEU A 276 -7.74 13.25 8.21
C LEU A 276 -7.50 12.16 7.17
N LEU A 277 -7.42 12.54 5.88
CA LEU A 277 -7.20 11.59 4.80
C LEU A 277 -5.83 10.89 4.92
N GLY A 278 -4.80 11.60 5.39
CA GLY A 278 -3.48 11.05 5.66
C GLY A 278 -3.46 10.04 6.79
N ASP A 279 -4.28 10.23 7.85
CA ASP A 279 -4.44 9.23 8.92
C ASP A 279 -5.05 7.94 8.37
N ILE A 280 -6.09 8.07 7.56
CA ILE A 280 -6.78 6.92 6.96
C ILE A 280 -5.86 6.22 5.96
N TYR A 281 -5.21 6.98 5.08
CA TYR A 281 -4.38 6.42 4.03
C TYR A 281 -3.10 5.77 4.56
N ASN A 282 -2.36 6.41 5.47
CA ASN A 282 -1.10 5.81 5.95
C ASN A 282 -1.32 4.59 6.83
N MET A 283 -2.51 4.43 7.42
CA MET A 283 -2.79 3.35 8.38
C MET A 283 -3.67 2.22 7.84
N HIS A 284 -4.23 2.31 6.63
CA HIS A 284 -5.16 1.28 6.13
C HIS A 284 -4.50 -0.06 5.74
N ASN A 285 -3.25 -0.04 5.28
CA ASN A 285 -2.54 -1.19 4.72
C ASN A 285 -2.52 -2.47 5.60
N PRO A 286 -2.24 -2.41 6.93
CA PRO A 286 -2.26 -3.59 7.80
C PRO A 286 -3.65 -4.21 7.92
N TYR A 287 -4.72 -3.39 7.88
CA TYR A 287 -6.09 -3.89 7.94
C TYR A 287 -6.42 -4.77 6.73
N GLY A 288 -5.89 -4.42 5.55
CA GLY A 288 -5.98 -5.27 4.36
C GLY A 288 -5.40 -6.67 4.57
N LEU A 289 -4.23 -6.78 5.21
CA LEU A 289 -3.62 -8.08 5.53
C LEU A 289 -4.36 -8.82 6.65
N LEU A 290 -4.89 -8.12 7.64
CA LEU A 290 -5.66 -8.73 8.73
C LEU A 290 -6.97 -9.33 8.22
N ILE A 291 -7.64 -8.68 7.25
CA ILE A 291 -8.86 -9.20 6.62
C ILE A 291 -8.55 -10.38 5.70
N THR A 292 -7.46 -10.32 4.94
CA THR A 292 -7.15 -11.31 3.90
C THR A 292 -6.38 -12.53 4.41
N SER A 293 -5.60 -12.38 5.50
CA SER A 293 -4.80 -13.45 6.10
C SER A 293 -5.28 -13.82 7.50
N ARG A 294 -5.95 -14.98 7.59
CA ARG A 294 -6.40 -15.56 8.87
C ARG A 294 -5.25 -15.85 9.84
N GLU A 295 -4.07 -16.16 9.32
CA GLU A 295 -2.92 -16.51 10.17
C GLU A 295 -2.32 -15.27 10.84
N ILE A 296 -2.19 -14.17 10.10
CA ILE A 296 -1.77 -12.87 10.64
C ILE A 296 -2.82 -12.39 11.64
N SER A 297 -4.11 -12.42 11.26
CA SER A 297 -5.23 -12.02 12.12
C SER A 297 -5.22 -12.72 13.48
N ARG A 298 -5.08 -14.06 13.50
CA ARG A 298 -5.04 -14.84 14.75
C ARG A 298 -3.80 -14.59 15.60
N SER A 299 -2.69 -14.21 14.99
CA SER A 299 -1.45 -13.95 15.74
C SER A 299 -1.41 -12.54 16.31
N VAL A 300 -2.00 -11.57 15.61
CA VAL A 300 -2.03 -10.16 16.03
C VAL A 300 -3.19 -9.92 16.99
N PHE A 301 -4.33 -10.56 16.75
CA PHE A 301 -5.46 -10.62 17.67
C PHE A 301 -5.62 -12.04 18.22
N PRO A 302 -4.96 -12.38 19.35
CA PRO A 302 -5.15 -13.66 20.02
C PRO A 302 -6.52 -13.71 20.74
N PHE A 303 -7.60 -13.31 20.07
CA PHE A 303 -8.94 -13.40 20.64
C PHE A 303 -9.40 -14.86 20.62
N LYS A 304 -9.42 -15.47 21.81
CA LYS A 304 -10.05 -16.78 22.08
C LYS A 304 -11.55 -16.84 21.69
N TYR A 305 -12.20 -15.70 21.44
CA TYR A 305 -13.65 -15.58 21.20
C TYR A 305 -14.08 -15.70 19.72
N PHE A 306 -13.23 -15.42 18.74
CA PHE A 306 -13.56 -15.63 17.31
C PHE A 306 -13.04 -16.99 16.83
N ARG A 307 -13.60 -18.06 17.38
CA ARG A 307 -13.26 -19.45 17.02
C ARG A 307 -13.92 -19.83 15.69
N TRP A 308 -13.61 -19.12 14.60
CA TRP A 308 -14.02 -19.58 13.26
C TRP A 308 -13.18 -20.81 12.89
N GLY A 309 -13.85 -21.93 12.64
CA GLY A 309 -13.30 -23.28 12.60
C GLY A 309 -11.97 -23.45 11.86
N LYS A 310 -11.14 -24.36 12.38
CA LYS A 310 -9.88 -24.81 11.76
C LYS A 310 -10.17 -25.47 10.40
N LYS A 311 -10.22 -24.69 9.31
CA LYS A 311 -9.93 -25.20 7.98
C LYS A 311 -8.46 -24.93 7.68
N LYS A 312 -7.67 -25.99 7.45
CA LYS A 312 -6.34 -25.90 6.85
C LYS A 312 -6.50 -25.17 5.51
N VAL A 313 -6.02 -23.94 5.45
CA VAL A 313 -6.03 -23.15 4.21
C VAL A 313 -4.78 -23.56 3.45
N ALA A 314 -4.97 -24.24 2.32
CA ALA A 314 -3.92 -24.43 1.36
C ALA A 314 -3.51 -23.05 0.83
N THR A 315 -2.25 -22.70 1.05
CA THR A 315 -1.53 -21.68 0.30
C THR A 315 -1.72 -21.99 -1.18
N VAL A 316 -1.95 -20.98 -2.02
CA VAL A 316 -1.88 -21.13 -3.48
C VAL A 316 -0.43 -21.44 -3.81
N ALA A 317 -0.04 -22.71 -3.68
CA ALA A 317 1.04 -23.27 -4.46
C ALA A 317 0.56 -23.20 -5.90
N ILE A 318 1.36 -22.52 -6.72
CA ILE A 318 1.19 -22.43 -8.16
C ILE A 318 0.81 -23.81 -8.68
N VAL A 319 -0.36 -23.89 -9.31
CA VAL A 319 -0.80 -25.07 -10.04
C VAL A 319 0.24 -25.32 -11.11
N LYS A 320 1.11 -26.31 -10.88
CA LYS A 320 1.87 -26.96 -11.94
C LYS A 320 0.81 -27.55 -12.88
N SER A 321 0.53 -26.85 -13.97
CA SER A 321 -0.28 -27.39 -15.05
C SER A 321 0.40 -28.67 -15.52
N ASN A 322 -0.33 -29.78 -15.48
CA ASN A 322 0.08 -31.07 -16.02
C ASN A 322 0.38 -30.92 -17.52
N ASN A 323 1.66 -30.87 -17.89
CA ASN A 323 2.12 -31.12 -19.26
C ASN A 323 2.76 -32.51 -19.41
N ASN A 324 2.42 -33.48 -18.55
CA ASN A 324 2.89 -34.87 -18.66
C ASN A 324 1.74 -35.88 -18.85
N CYS A 325 0.73 -35.53 -19.64
CA CYS A 325 -0.30 -36.49 -20.06
C CYS A 325 -0.50 -36.46 -21.57
N LEU A 326 0.60 -36.61 -22.34
CA LEU A 326 0.55 -36.88 -23.78
C LEU A 326 1.84 -37.53 -24.36
N THR A 327 2.75 -38.04 -23.53
CA THR A 327 3.98 -38.75 -23.98
C THR A 327 4.17 -40.08 -23.23
N GLY A 328 3.11 -40.87 -23.15
CA GLY A 328 3.13 -42.19 -22.51
C GLY A 328 2.14 -43.14 -23.16
N GLN A 329 2.05 -43.14 -24.49
CA GLN A 329 1.23 -44.12 -25.23
C GLN A 329 1.70 -44.31 -26.68
N ILE A 330 3.01 -44.33 -26.92
CA ILE A 330 3.60 -44.88 -28.16
C ILE A 330 4.90 -45.55 -27.73
N ASN A 331 4.84 -46.87 -27.54
CA ASN A 331 5.94 -47.86 -27.59
C ASN A 331 5.63 -49.03 -26.64
N THR A 332 4.69 -49.88 -27.03
CA THR A 332 4.67 -51.31 -26.66
C THR A 332 3.77 -52.04 -27.66
N SER A 333 4.22 -52.09 -28.91
CA SER A 333 3.74 -53.07 -29.88
C SER A 333 4.89 -53.49 -30.79
N SER A 334 5.63 -54.53 -30.41
CA SER A 334 6.47 -55.32 -31.30
C SER A 334 7.25 -56.37 -30.50
N LYS A 335 7.08 -57.65 -30.89
CA LYS A 335 7.98 -58.79 -30.66
C LYS A 335 7.98 -59.45 -29.28
N ASN A 336 7.22 -60.53 -29.12
CA ASN A 336 7.72 -61.87 -29.45
C ASN A 336 6.69 -62.97 -29.10
N SER A 337 6.31 -63.73 -30.12
CA SER A 337 5.69 -65.05 -30.00
C SER A 337 6.76 -66.15 -30.06
N SER A 338 6.46 -67.28 -29.40
CA SER A 338 7.03 -68.64 -29.53
C SER A 338 8.49 -68.87 -29.17
N ASN A 339 8.77 -69.72 -28.16
CA ASN A 339 8.83 -71.17 -28.39
C ASN A 339 8.87 -72.01 -27.09
N SER A 340 8.45 -73.26 -27.24
CA SER A 340 8.27 -74.35 -26.27
C SER A 340 9.53 -74.88 -25.59
N GLY A 341 9.39 -75.51 -24.41
CA GLY A 341 10.34 -76.51 -23.91
C GLY A 341 10.16 -76.87 -22.44
N ASN A 342 9.58 -78.04 -22.18
CA ASN A 342 9.57 -78.72 -20.89
C ASN A 342 11.00 -78.91 -20.33
N GLU A 343 11.20 -78.71 -19.03
CA GLU A 343 11.88 -79.71 -18.18
C GLU A 343 11.68 -79.40 -16.68
N LYS A 344 11.16 -80.41 -15.96
CA LYS A 344 11.19 -80.54 -14.51
C LYS A 344 12.62 -80.87 -14.09
N VAL A 345 13.21 -80.15 -13.15
CA VAL A 345 14.11 -80.75 -12.14
C VAL A 345 13.93 -80.06 -10.80
N THR A 346 13.84 -80.91 -9.80
CA THR A 346 13.64 -80.76 -8.36
C THR A 346 14.80 -80.09 -7.60
N SER A 347 14.43 -79.70 -6.37
CA SER A 347 15.21 -79.76 -5.11
C SER A 347 16.19 -78.64 -4.74
N ASN A 348 15.75 -77.93 -3.69
CA ASN A 348 16.40 -77.76 -2.38
C ASN A 348 17.69 -76.92 -2.20
N ASN A 349 17.59 -76.07 -1.17
CA ASN A 349 18.63 -75.50 -0.30
C ASN A 349 19.56 -74.50 -1.01
N LEU A 350 19.65 -73.23 -0.63
CA LEU A 350 19.72 -72.58 0.70
C LEU A 350 19.11 -71.18 0.65
#